data_AF-A0A661F1T2-F1
#
_entry.id   AF-A0A661F1T2-F1
#
_cell.length_a   1.000
_cell.length_b   1.000
_cell.length_c   1.000
_cell.angle_alpha   90.00
_cell.angle_beta   90.00
_cell.angle_gamma   90.00
#
_symmetry.space_group_name_H-M   'P 1'
#
loop_
_entity.id
_entity.type
_entity.pdbx_description
1 polymer ?
#
loop_
_entity_poly.entity_id
_entity_poly.type
_entity_poly.pdbx_seq_one_letter_code
_entity_poly.pdbx_strand_id
1 'polypeptide(L)'
;MSLKDRTFLRQVDVDYKEPTGDIWEIAKTCTTMFKWHHYFTAYDEKLAPYRDKPVKILEIGVHYGGSLKLWHEYFHKDSTIVGVDIEERCARYARDNIVIEIGDQSDEKFLKLSWTSMANLT
;
A
#
# COMPACT_ATOMS: atom_id res chain seq x y z
N MET A 1 -15.31 -52.18 3.51
CA MET A 1 -14.68 -51.12 4.33
C MET A 1 -15.46 -49.84 4.09
N SER A 2 -16.20 -49.34 5.09
CA SER A 2 -17.19 -48.26 4.94
C SER A 2 -16.54 -46.89 5.11
N LEU A 3 -16.84 -45.96 4.20
CA LEU A 3 -16.47 -44.55 4.18
C LEU A 3 -17.19 -43.75 5.29
N LYS A 4 -16.86 -43.99 6.57
CA LYS A 4 -17.45 -43.23 7.69
C LYS A 4 -16.46 -42.53 8.64
N ASP A 5 -15.16 -42.58 8.37
CA ASP A 5 -14.17 -41.82 9.15
C ASP A 5 -13.64 -40.62 8.36
N ARG A 6 -14.47 -39.57 8.23
CA ARG A 6 -14.01 -38.22 7.88
C ARG A 6 -14.25 -37.29 9.06
N THR A 7 -13.53 -37.54 10.14
CA THR A 7 -13.37 -36.57 11.23
C THR A 7 -12.41 -35.47 10.79
N PHE A 8 -12.81 -34.22 11.02
CA PHE A 8 -11.97 -33.01 11.07
C PHE A 8 -11.45 -32.40 9.76
N LEU A 9 -12.36 -31.76 9.02
CA LEU A 9 -12.13 -30.36 8.66
C LEU A 9 -13.29 -29.56 9.26
N ARG A 10 -13.08 -29.00 10.46
CA ARG A 10 -13.98 -27.99 10.99
C ARG A 10 -13.89 -26.82 10.02
N GLN A 11 -14.96 -26.60 9.25
CA GLN A 11 -15.12 -25.36 8.52
C GLN A 11 -15.01 -24.26 9.59
N VAL A 12 -13.88 -23.56 9.57
CA VAL A 12 -13.71 -22.40 10.43
C VAL A 12 -14.57 -21.36 9.74
N ASP A 13 -15.79 -21.19 10.22
CA ASP A 13 -16.60 -20.02 9.89
C ASP A 13 -15.81 -18.83 10.45
N VAL A 14 -14.90 -18.31 9.65
CA VAL A 14 -14.22 -17.06 9.93
C VAL A 14 -15.31 -16.02 9.74
N ASP A 15 -15.82 -15.48 10.84
CA ASP A 15 -16.79 -14.38 10.83
C ASP A 15 -16.11 -13.17 10.19
N TYR A 16 -16.24 -13.09 8.87
CA TYR A 16 -15.62 -12.06 8.07
C TYR A 16 -16.33 -10.75 8.35
N LYS A 17 -15.63 -9.85 9.04
CA LYS A 17 -16.06 -8.48 9.23
C LYS A 17 -15.36 -7.60 8.20
N GLU A 18 -16.15 -6.85 7.42
CA GLU A 18 -15.57 -5.85 6.53
C GLU A 18 -14.75 -4.84 7.33
N PRO A 19 -13.61 -4.38 6.78
CA PRO A 19 -12.88 -3.26 7.34
C PRO A 19 -13.79 -2.03 7.42
N THR A 20 -13.56 -1.18 8.40
CA THR A 20 -14.18 0.14 8.51
C THR A 20 -13.10 1.21 8.38
N GLY A 21 -13.49 2.44 8.03
CA GLY A 21 -12.59 3.60 8.02
C GLY A 21 -12.28 4.13 6.63
N ASP A 22 -11.61 5.29 6.58
CA ASP A 22 -11.41 6.06 5.34
C ASP A 22 -10.57 5.31 4.31
N ILE A 23 -9.52 4.61 4.76
CA ILE A 23 -8.69 3.78 3.89
C ILE A 23 -9.51 2.72 3.17
N TRP A 24 -10.47 2.10 3.85
CA TRP A 24 -11.32 1.08 3.22
C TRP A 24 -12.24 1.69 2.17
N GLU A 25 -12.83 2.85 2.45
CA GLU A 25 -13.68 3.56 1.51
C GLU A 25 -12.92 3.94 0.24
N ILE A 26 -11.70 4.45 0.37
CA ILE A 26 -10.82 4.76 -0.77
C ILE A 26 -10.38 3.48 -1.50
N ALA A 27 -10.01 2.43 -0.77
CA ALA A 27 -9.54 1.17 -1.34
C ALA A 27 -10.58 0.53 -2.27
N LYS A 28 -11.87 0.64 -1.97
CA LYS A 28 -12.96 0.17 -2.85
C LYS A 28 -12.98 0.87 -4.22
N THR A 29 -12.41 2.07 -4.32
CA THR A 29 -12.30 2.80 -5.60
C THR A 29 -11.03 2.43 -6.39
N CYS A 30 -10.14 1.63 -5.80
CA CYS A 30 -8.85 1.26 -6.40
C CYS A 30 -8.96 -0.12 -7.05
N THR A 31 -9.04 -0.17 -8.38
CA THR A 31 -9.29 -1.41 -9.14
C THR A 31 -8.04 -2.26 -9.40
N THR A 32 -6.84 -1.76 -9.05
CA THR A 32 -5.55 -2.40 -9.36
C THR A 32 -4.75 -2.80 -8.12
N MET A 33 -5.42 -2.99 -6.99
CA MET A 33 -4.80 -3.31 -5.70
C MET A 33 -5.26 -4.67 -5.17
N PHE A 34 -4.31 -5.51 -4.75
CA PHE A 34 -4.59 -6.77 -4.06
C PHE A 34 -4.00 -6.71 -2.65
N LYS A 35 -4.86 -6.69 -1.63
CA LYS A 35 -4.47 -6.71 -0.22
C LYS A 35 -5.47 -7.54 0.59
N TRP A 36 -5.01 -8.13 1.69
CA TRP A 36 -5.91 -8.75 2.65
C TRP A 36 -6.71 -7.68 3.38
N HIS A 37 -8.01 -7.87 3.53
CA HIS A 37 -8.92 -6.83 4.03
C HIS A 37 -8.52 -6.29 5.42
N HIS A 38 -8.04 -7.15 6.32
CA HIS A 38 -7.60 -6.74 7.66
C HIS A 38 -6.43 -5.74 7.66
N TYR A 39 -5.68 -5.60 6.56
CA TYR A 39 -4.64 -4.58 6.44
C TYR A 39 -5.24 -3.17 6.42
N PHE A 40 -6.44 -2.98 5.86
CA PHE A 40 -7.03 -1.65 5.76
C PHE A 40 -7.38 -1.07 7.12
N THR A 41 -7.93 -1.88 8.03
CA THR A 41 -8.15 -1.47 9.43
C THR A 41 -6.84 -1.14 10.13
N ALA A 42 -5.82 -1.98 9.98
CA ALA A 42 -4.51 -1.73 10.59
C ALA A 42 -3.85 -0.45 10.03
N TYR A 43 -3.94 -0.21 8.72
CA TYR A 43 -3.43 1.03 8.13
C TYR A 43 -4.16 2.25 8.66
N ASP A 44 -5.49 2.20 8.75
CA ASP A 44 -6.27 3.38 9.16
C ASP A 44 -5.92 3.76 10.60
N GLU A 45 -5.86 2.78 11.50
CA GLU A 45 -5.46 3.01 12.90
C GLU A 45 -4.03 3.58 13.04
N LYS A 46 -3.07 3.07 12.25
CA LYS A 46 -1.65 3.45 12.40
C LYS A 46 -1.29 4.71 11.64
N LEU A 47 -1.99 5.02 10.56
CA LEU A 47 -1.69 6.14 9.68
C LEU A 47 -2.59 7.35 9.92
N ALA A 48 -3.74 7.20 10.61
CA ALA A 48 -4.64 8.31 10.95
C ALA A 48 -3.93 9.54 11.56
N PRO A 49 -2.95 9.41 12.50
CA PRO A 49 -2.25 10.58 13.06
C PRO A 49 -1.43 11.40 12.04
N TYR A 50 -1.24 10.87 10.84
CA TYR A 50 -0.46 11.47 9.76
C TYR A 50 -1.33 11.98 8.61
N ARG A 51 -2.63 11.68 8.62
CA ARG A 51 -3.57 11.99 7.53
C ARG A 51 -3.63 13.48 7.20
N ASP A 52 -3.79 14.32 8.22
CA ASP A 52 -4.15 15.74 8.04
C ASP A 52 -2.94 16.70 7.98
N LYS A 53 -1.72 16.17 7.88
CA LYS A 53 -0.50 16.97 7.76
C LYS A 53 0.34 16.50 6.58
N PRO A 54 1.13 17.39 5.95
CA PRO A 54 2.07 16.98 4.90
C PRO A 54 3.02 15.91 5.42
N VAL A 55 3.09 14.78 4.73
CA VAL A 55 4.04 13.70 5.00
C VAL A 55 4.82 13.32 3.76
N LYS A 56 5.95 12.65 3.97
CA LYS A 56 6.66 11.94 2.91
C LYS A 56 6.60 10.46 3.20
N ILE A 57 6.07 9.69 2.26
CA ILE A 57 5.96 8.24 2.38
C ILE A 57 6.73 7.57 1.26
N LEU A 58 7.43 6.49 1.61
CA LEU A 58 8.09 5.58 0.68
C LEU A 58 7.25 4.29 0.58
N GLU A 59 6.81 3.96 -0.63
CA GLU A 59 6.21 2.67 -0.97
C GLU A 59 7.22 1.85 -1.77
N ILE A 60 7.55 0.66 -1.28
CA ILE A 60 8.34 -0.32 -2.05
C ILE A 60 7.36 -1.32 -2.68
N GLY A 61 7.42 -1.44 -4.01
CA GLY A 61 6.53 -2.27 -4.82
C GLY A 61 5.32 -1.51 -5.35
N VAL A 62 5.49 -0.80 -6.47
CA VAL A 62 4.44 -0.03 -7.15
C VAL A 62 3.48 -0.92 -7.94
N HIS A 63 4.02 -1.91 -8.66
CA HIS A 63 3.30 -2.88 -9.47
C HIS A 63 2.26 -2.29 -10.44
N TYR A 64 0.98 -2.21 -10.04
CA TYR A 64 -0.10 -1.61 -10.83
C TYR A 64 -0.61 -0.26 -10.32
N GLY A 65 0.09 0.36 -9.37
CA GLY A 65 -0.17 1.71 -8.87
C GLY A 65 -1.41 1.87 -7.97
N GLY A 66 -2.08 0.77 -7.61
CA GLY A 66 -3.32 0.81 -6.83
C GLY A 66 -3.14 1.41 -5.43
N SER A 67 -2.06 1.04 -4.73
CA SER A 67 -1.72 1.63 -3.43
C SER A 67 -1.25 3.08 -3.52
N LEU A 68 -0.56 3.46 -4.59
CA LEU A 68 -0.19 4.86 -4.82
C LEU A 68 -1.43 5.77 -4.92
N LYS A 69 -2.48 5.31 -5.61
CA LYS A 69 -3.78 6.00 -5.64
C LYS A 69 -4.38 6.12 -4.24
N LEU A 70 -4.37 5.01 -3.48
CA LEU A 70 -4.86 4.99 -2.10
C LEU A 70 -4.16 6.05 -1.24
N TRP A 71 -2.82 6.11 -1.27
CA TRP A 71 -2.06 7.08 -0.47
C TRP A 71 -2.26 8.51 -0.94
N HIS A 72 -2.40 8.73 -2.24
CA HIS A 72 -2.68 10.04 -2.83
C HIS A 72 -4.02 10.61 -2.35
N GLU A 73 -5.05 9.77 -2.21
CA GLU A 73 -6.35 10.20 -1.71
C GLU A 73 -6.43 10.26 -0.17
N TYR A 74 -5.65 9.43 0.52
CA TYR A 74 -5.72 9.33 1.98
C TYR A 74 -4.96 10.45 2.70
N PHE A 75 -3.72 10.75 2.29
CA PHE A 75 -2.88 11.73 2.97
C PHE A 75 -3.16 13.16 2.52
N HIS A 76 -2.73 14.13 3.33
CA HIS A 76 -2.84 15.55 3.05
C HIS A 76 -2.33 15.87 1.63
N LYS A 77 -3.02 16.77 0.92
CA LYS A 77 -2.73 17.12 -0.49
C LYS A 77 -1.28 17.55 -0.77
N ASP A 78 -0.60 18.10 0.24
CA ASP A 78 0.80 18.55 0.15
C ASP A 78 1.80 17.46 0.60
N SER A 79 1.34 16.22 0.78
CA SER A 79 2.20 15.06 1.06
C SER A 79 2.90 14.60 -0.22
N THR A 80 4.09 14.02 -0.10
CA THR A 80 4.82 13.41 -1.22
C THR A 80 4.82 11.89 -1.06
N ILE A 81 4.48 11.17 -2.13
CA ILE A 81 4.50 9.72 -2.19
C ILE A 81 5.63 9.31 -3.14
N VAL A 82 6.61 8.58 -2.64
CA VAL A 82 7.69 8.03 -3.45
C VAL A 82 7.46 6.55 -3.62
N GLY A 83 7.19 6.11 -4.85
CA GLY A 83 7.07 4.70 -5.21
C GLY A 83 8.38 4.17 -5.77
N VAL A 84 8.86 3.07 -5.22
CA VAL A 84 10.04 2.34 -5.70
C VAL A 84 9.60 1.02 -6.33
N ASP A 85 10.11 0.74 -7.53
CA ASP A 85 9.92 -0.56 -8.18
C ASP A 85 11.11 -0.90 -9.08
N ILE A 86 11.36 -2.19 -9.27
CA ILE A 86 12.42 -2.67 -10.18
C ILE A 86 11.96 -2.61 -11.64
N GLU A 87 10.65 -2.66 -11.88
CA GLU A 87 10.06 -2.67 -13.22
C GLU A 87 9.95 -1.25 -13.80
N GLU A 88 10.70 -0.95 -14.87
CA GLU A 88 10.72 0.37 -15.52
C GLU A 88 9.33 0.89 -15.91
N ARG A 89 8.40 -0.01 -16.26
CA ARG A 89 7.02 0.34 -16.61
C ARG A 89 6.29 1.11 -15.50
N CYS A 90 6.72 0.97 -14.24
CA CYS A 90 6.11 1.65 -13.10
C CYS A 90 6.31 3.16 -13.14
N ALA A 91 7.29 3.68 -13.90
CA ALA A 91 7.50 5.12 -14.09
C ALA A 91 6.26 5.84 -14.62
N ARG A 92 5.37 5.14 -15.34
CA ARG A 92 4.09 5.67 -15.85
C ARG A 92 3.11 6.13 -14.76
N TYR A 93 3.32 5.73 -13.51
CA TYR A 93 2.45 6.08 -12.39
C TYR A 93 2.84 7.39 -11.69
N ALA A 94 3.95 8.00 -12.07
CA ALA A 94 4.31 9.34 -11.60
C ALA A 94 3.26 10.36 -12.03
N ARG A 95 2.77 11.16 -11.08
CA ARG A 95 1.78 12.23 -11.29
C ARG A 95 1.63 13.07 -10.03
N ASP A 96 1.24 14.33 -10.17
CA ASP A 96 0.90 15.20 -9.04
C ASP A 96 1.96 15.16 -7.92
N ASN A 97 1.63 14.60 -6.77
CA ASN A 97 2.51 14.42 -5.61
C ASN A 97 3.15 13.02 -5.50
N ILE A 98 3.05 12.20 -6.55
CA ILE A 98 3.63 10.87 -6.68
C ILE A 98 4.90 10.95 -7.54
N VAL A 99 6.03 10.62 -6.91
CA VAL A 99 7.33 10.42 -7.55
C VAL A 99 7.58 8.92 -7.71
N ILE A 100 8.15 8.50 -8.82
CA ILE A 100 8.57 7.11 -9.04
C ILE A 100 10.08 7.04 -9.20
N GLU A 101 10.71 6.15 -8.45
CA GLU A 101 12.13 5.82 -8.58
C GLU A 101 12.27 4.36 -9.01
N ILE A 102 13.01 4.12 -10.08
CA ILE A 102 13.26 2.77 -10.58
C ILE A 102 14.54 2.22 -9.96
N GLY A 103 14.44 1.12 -9.24
CA GLY A 103 15.59 0.49 -8.59
C GLY A 103 15.23 -0.74 -7.76
N ASP A 104 16.27 -1.45 -7.33
CA ASP A 104 16.15 -2.68 -6.55
C ASP A 104 16.13 -2.37 -5.05
N GLN A 105 15.09 -2.83 -4.34
CA GLN A 105 14.99 -2.69 -2.88
C GLN A 105 16.10 -3.43 -2.10
N SER A 106 16.83 -4.34 -2.74
CA SER A 106 17.98 -5.02 -2.15
C SER A 106 19.29 -4.26 -2.32
N ASP A 107 19.33 -3.23 -3.18
CA ASP A 107 20.48 -2.35 -3.34
C ASP A 107 20.46 -1.25 -2.26
N GLU A 108 21.29 -1.44 -1.23
CA GLU A 108 21.45 -0.50 -0.13
C GLU A 108 21.91 0.90 -0.59
N LYS A 109 22.74 0.99 -1.64
CA LYS A 109 23.20 2.29 -2.15
C LYS A 109 22.06 3.03 -2.81
N PHE A 110 21.27 2.33 -3.60
CA PHE A 110 20.05 2.88 -4.18
C PHE A 110 19.09 3.36 -3.09
N LEU A 111 18.81 2.56 -2.05
CA LEU A 111 17.92 2.98 -0.96
C LEU A 111 18.43 4.20 -0.20
N LYS A 112 19.75 4.31 0.03
CA LYS A 112 20.36 5.50 0.66
C LYS A 112 20.22 6.75 -0.21
N LEU A 113 20.39 6.61 -1.53
CA LEU A 113 20.19 7.70 -2.48
C LEU A 113 18.73 8.13 -2.53
N SER A 114 17.80 7.17 -2.60
CA SER A 114 16.35 7.39 -2.55
C SER A 114 15.94 8.14 -1.29
N TRP A 115 16.39 7.69 -0.11
CA TRP A 115 16.14 8.38 1.16
C TRP A 115 16.65 9.83 1.16
N THR A 116 17.85 10.05 0.62
CA THR A 116 18.44 11.39 0.52
C THR A 116 17.66 12.28 -0.45
N SER A 117 17.24 11.73 -1.59
CA SER A 117 16.36 12.39 -2.57
C SER A 117 15.06 12.84 -1.90
N MET A 118 14.37 11.92 -1.20
CA MET A 118 13.14 12.20 -0.47
C MET A 118 13.27 13.34 0.54
N ALA A 119 14.37 13.39 1.30
CA ALA A 119 14.59 14.45 2.28
C ALA A 119 14.59 15.85 1.65
N ASN A 120 15.02 15.99 0.39
CA ASN A 120 15.16 17.26 -0.32
C ASN A 120 13.91 17.68 -1.12
N LEU A 121 12.92 16.81 -1.27
CA LEU A 121 11.65 17.16 -1.93
C LEU A 121 10.89 18.21 -1.09
N THR A 122 10.34 19.25 -1.71
CA THR A 122 9.62 20.34 -1.02
C THR A 122 8.13 20.08 -0.95
#